data_AF-A0A7R9WYM1-F1
#
_entry.id   AF-A0A7R9WYM1-F1
#
_cell.length_a   1.000
_cell.length_b   1.000
_cell.length_c   1.000
_cell.angle_alpha   90.00
_cell.angle_beta   90.00
_cell.angle_gamma   90.00
#
_symmetry.space_group_name_H-M   'P 1'
#
loop_
_entity.id
_entity.type
_entity.pdbx_description
1 polymer ?
#
loop_
_entity_poly.entity_id
_entity_poly.type
_entity_poly.pdbx_seq_one_letter_code
_entity_poly.pdbx_strand_id
1 'polypeptide(L)'
;SSSSSSSSESKKDEDDEAKDAEALEKAIFEAKLKHLKTLRSKSEAYAKLSDALKEEKPNDLSLRKELLEYAKSAKKPEDVEDEDAWRAGEIATVVDALTAEGGPIDTAKLAQYFGCNSSAIDEDEEEDSEETKKAKELKKEMDDQRKTLRSALYKKASALGKAFMKLKSTEGSADADVEAANEKFVTAMKECKVWVSGASDLSGDEEKEGYALLSAQLDIAKGKPAAALAGLRKALKDMPASSKKRKEVSRQVIELYRTLGLEHWAENWENTMFQQFPVTSQTL
;
A
#
# COMPACT_ATOMS: atom_id res chain seq x y z
N SER A 1 -4.14 -34.08 59.45
CA SER A 1 -4.96 -33.95 58.24
C SER A 1 -4.31 -32.92 57.33
N SER A 2 -3.45 -33.38 56.43
CA SER A 2 -2.75 -32.56 55.44
C SER A 2 -3.27 -32.98 54.07
N SER A 3 -4.16 -32.18 53.48
CA SER A 3 -4.65 -32.39 52.12
C SER A 3 -5.11 -31.04 51.57
N SER A 4 -4.18 -30.29 51.00
CA SER A 4 -4.44 -29.15 50.11
C SER A 4 -3.13 -28.78 49.43
N SER A 5 -2.68 -29.59 48.46
CA SER A 5 -1.49 -29.26 47.65
C SER A 5 -1.49 -29.82 46.23
N SER A 6 -2.42 -30.69 45.81
CA SER A 6 -2.35 -31.32 44.48
C SER A 6 -3.21 -30.65 43.39
N SER A 7 -3.88 -29.53 43.69
CA SER A 7 -4.79 -28.87 42.75
C SER A 7 -4.17 -27.66 42.03
N SER A 8 -2.98 -27.22 42.43
CA SER A 8 -2.30 -26.03 41.86
C SER A 8 -1.20 -26.36 40.87
N GLU A 9 -0.60 -27.56 40.93
CA GLU A 9 0.42 -28.00 39.96
C GLU A 9 -0.21 -28.41 38.62
N SER A 10 -1.32 -29.16 38.64
CA SER A 10 -1.98 -29.62 37.40
C SER A 10 -2.52 -28.49 36.52
N LYS A 11 -2.96 -27.38 37.11
CA LYS A 11 -3.43 -26.20 36.37
C LYS A 11 -2.30 -25.39 35.73
N LYS A 12 -1.09 -25.52 36.24
CA LYS A 12 0.08 -24.80 35.73
C LYS A 12 0.67 -25.54 34.52
N ASP A 13 0.70 -26.88 34.59
CA ASP A 13 1.15 -27.73 33.49
C ASP A 13 0.19 -27.69 32.28
N GLU A 14 -1.13 -27.66 32.49
CA GLU A 14 -2.11 -27.50 31.40
C GLU A 14 -2.05 -26.12 30.71
N ASP A 15 -1.78 -25.05 31.47
CA ASP A 15 -1.68 -23.68 30.95
C ASP A 15 -0.35 -23.45 30.20
N ASP A 16 0.71 -24.16 30.58
CA ASP A 16 1.99 -24.13 29.86
C ASP A 16 1.95 -25.00 28.58
N GLU A 17 1.26 -26.15 28.58
CA GLU A 17 1.07 -26.98 27.38
C GLU A 17 0.19 -26.29 26.32
N ALA A 18 -0.83 -25.53 26.74
CA ALA A 18 -1.65 -24.71 25.85
C ALA A 18 -0.85 -23.56 25.20
N LYS A 19 0.01 -22.88 25.97
CA LYS A 19 0.89 -21.82 25.45
C LYS A 19 1.92 -22.37 24.46
N ASP A 20 2.47 -23.54 24.73
CA ASP A 20 3.41 -24.20 23.82
C ASP A 20 2.74 -24.62 22.51
N ALA A 21 1.49 -25.11 22.56
CA ALA A 21 0.70 -25.41 21.37
C ALA A 21 0.41 -24.15 20.53
N GLU A 22 -0.04 -23.06 21.14
CA GLU A 22 -0.27 -21.78 20.46
C GLU A 22 1.02 -21.21 19.85
N ALA A 23 2.14 -21.31 20.58
CA ALA A 23 3.45 -20.88 20.09
C ALA A 23 3.90 -21.71 18.88
N LEU A 24 3.67 -23.02 18.91
CA LEU A 24 3.97 -23.91 17.79
C LEU A 24 3.11 -23.59 16.57
N GLU A 25 1.79 -23.40 16.73
CA GLU A 25 0.90 -23.01 15.64
C GLU A 25 1.32 -21.67 15.02
N LYS A 26 1.68 -20.69 15.85
CA LYS A 26 2.20 -19.40 15.37
C LYS A 26 3.51 -19.58 14.59
N ALA A 27 4.45 -20.38 15.11
CA ALA A 27 5.72 -20.64 14.43
C ALA A 27 5.52 -21.37 13.10
N ILE A 28 4.60 -22.33 13.04
CA ILE A 28 4.23 -23.04 11.80
C ILE A 28 3.64 -22.06 10.78
N PHE A 29 2.71 -21.20 11.22
CA PHE A 29 2.11 -20.20 10.34
C PHE A 29 3.15 -19.22 9.78
N GLU A 30 4.04 -18.70 10.63
CA GLU A 30 5.13 -17.82 10.21
C GLU A 30 6.10 -18.51 9.24
N ALA A 31 6.40 -19.80 9.46
CA ALA A 31 7.22 -20.60 8.55
C ALA A 31 6.54 -20.79 7.19
N LYS A 32 5.24 -21.10 7.17
CA LYS A 32 4.44 -21.19 5.93
C LYS A 32 4.41 -19.85 5.21
N LEU A 33 4.21 -18.73 5.91
CA LEU A 33 4.23 -17.38 5.34
C LEU A 33 5.61 -17.03 4.75
N LYS A 34 6.69 -17.42 5.43
CA LYS A 34 8.06 -17.26 4.92
C LYS A 34 8.29 -18.11 3.68
N HIS A 35 7.75 -19.32 3.63
CA HIS A 35 7.81 -20.16 2.43
C HIS A 35 6.99 -19.57 1.28
N LEU A 36 5.80 -19.03 1.55
CA LEU A 36 4.93 -18.36 0.56
C LEU A 36 5.69 -17.27 -0.21
N LYS A 37 6.50 -16.45 0.48
CA LYS A 37 7.37 -15.42 -0.12
C LYS A 37 8.33 -15.98 -1.18
N THR A 38 8.80 -17.21 -1.00
CA THR A 38 9.72 -17.86 -1.96
C THR A 38 9.00 -18.41 -3.19
N LEU A 39 7.67 -18.56 -3.12
CA LEU A 39 6.83 -19.09 -4.18
C LEU A 39 6.28 -18.02 -5.13
N ARG A 40 6.64 -16.74 -4.97
CA ARG A 40 6.12 -15.63 -5.80
C ARG A 40 6.30 -15.85 -7.32
N SER A 41 7.30 -16.62 -7.74
CA SER A 41 7.54 -16.97 -9.15
C SER A 41 6.72 -18.16 -9.65
N LYS A 42 6.03 -18.88 -8.76
CA LYS A 42 5.25 -20.10 -9.03
C LYS A 42 3.77 -19.84 -8.70
N SER A 43 3.04 -19.22 -9.63
CA SER A 43 1.66 -18.73 -9.42
C SER A 43 0.72 -19.77 -8.80
N GLU A 44 0.67 -20.99 -9.35
CA GLU A 44 -0.24 -22.03 -8.85
C GLU A 44 0.10 -22.50 -7.42
N ALA A 45 1.40 -22.67 -7.13
CA ALA A 45 1.85 -23.08 -5.80
C ALA A 45 1.64 -21.97 -4.77
N TYR A 46 1.85 -20.72 -5.18
CA TYR A 46 1.56 -19.54 -4.38
C TYR A 46 0.07 -19.47 -4.05
N ALA A 47 -0.80 -19.57 -5.06
CA ALA A 47 -2.25 -19.49 -4.89
C ALA A 47 -2.75 -20.53 -3.88
N LYS A 48 -2.40 -21.81 -4.09
CA LYS A 48 -2.79 -22.92 -3.20
C LYS A 48 -2.38 -22.70 -1.74
N LEU A 49 -1.10 -22.34 -1.50
CA LEU A 49 -0.63 -22.10 -0.14
C LEU A 49 -1.28 -20.84 0.46
N SER A 50 -1.47 -19.80 -0.34
CA SER A 50 -2.09 -18.56 0.12
C SER A 50 -3.55 -18.75 0.53
N ASP A 51 -4.30 -19.60 -0.18
CA ASP A 51 -5.69 -19.90 0.14
C ASP A 51 -5.79 -20.73 1.43
N ALA A 52 -4.94 -21.75 1.58
CA ALA A 52 -4.85 -22.49 2.84
C ALA A 52 -4.51 -21.58 4.04
N LEU A 53 -3.62 -20.60 3.85
CA LEU A 53 -3.27 -19.63 4.90
C LEU A 53 -4.40 -18.65 5.22
N LYS A 54 -5.22 -18.27 4.22
CA LYS A 54 -6.43 -17.45 4.46
C LYS A 54 -7.48 -18.22 5.24
N GLU A 55 -7.61 -19.52 5.03
CA GLU A 55 -8.51 -20.38 5.81
C GLU A 55 -8.02 -20.54 7.25
N GLU A 56 -6.70 -20.73 7.44
CA GLU A 56 -6.08 -20.92 8.76
C GLU A 56 -6.13 -19.64 9.61
N LYS A 57 -5.77 -18.47 9.04
CA LYS A 57 -5.83 -17.17 9.72
C LYS A 57 -6.33 -16.07 8.78
N PRO A 58 -7.66 -15.91 8.62
CA PRO A 58 -8.24 -14.97 7.65
C PRO A 58 -7.89 -13.50 7.93
N ASN A 59 -7.60 -13.19 9.19
CA ASN A 59 -7.35 -11.84 9.69
C ASN A 59 -5.89 -11.56 10.03
N ASP A 60 -4.97 -12.42 9.55
CA ASP A 60 -3.54 -12.17 9.76
C ASP A 60 -3.04 -11.01 8.87
N LEU A 61 -2.56 -9.95 9.50
CA LEU A 61 -2.06 -8.76 8.81
C LEU A 61 -0.80 -9.06 7.98
N SER A 62 0.05 -9.96 8.45
CA SER A 62 1.31 -10.31 7.77
C SER A 62 1.05 -11.05 6.45
N LEU A 63 0.05 -11.93 6.43
CA LEU A 63 -0.46 -12.57 5.23
C LEU A 63 -0.99 -11.54 4.23
N ARG A 64 -1.86 -10.61 4.66
CA ARG A 64 -2.38 -9.57 3.74
C ARG A 64 -1.30 -8.67 3.17
N LYS A 65 -0.29 -8.31 3.96
CA LYS A 65 0.91 -7.59 3.48
C LYS A 65 1.62 -8.38 2.38
N GLU A 66 1.76 -9.69 2.56
CA GLU A 66 2.40 -10.56 1.56
C GLU A 66 1.56 -10.67 0.28
N LEU A 67 0.25 -10.85 0.40
CA LEU A 67 -0.68 -10.87 -0.74
C LEU A 67 -0.63 -9.56 -1.53
N LEU A 68 -0.51 -8.42 -0.84
CA LEU A 68 -0.41 -7.11 -1.49
C LEU A 68 0.91 -6.96 -2.26
N GLU A 69 2.02 -7.44 -1.69
CA GLU A 69 3.31 -7.45 -2.39
C GLU A 69 3.32 -8.42 -3.59
N TYR A 70 2.62 -9.55 -3.48
CA TYR A 70 2.40 -10.42 -4.62
C TYR A 70 1.53 -9.76 -5.70
N ALA A 71 0.38 -9.18 -5.37
CA ALA A 71 -0.48 -8.48 -6.33
C ALA A 71 0.27 -7.39 -7.12
N LYS A 72 1.23 -6.70 -6.49
CA LYS A 72 2.07 -5.69 -7.15
C LYS A 72 3.07 -6.26 -8.16
N SER A 73 3.54 -7.48 -7.96
CA SER A 73 4.67 -8.07 -8.70
C SER A 73 4.33 -9.33 -9.49
N ALA A 74 3.12 -9.86 -9.32
CA ALA A 74 2.64 -11.04 -10.00
C ALA A 74 2.73 -10.85 -11.51
N LYS A 75 3.16 -11.92 -12.18
CA LYS A 75 3.16 -11.99 -13.64
C LYS A 75 1.71 -11.95 -14.11
N LYS A 76 1.43 -11.06 -15.06
CA LYS A 76 0.13 -10.99 -15.71
C LYS A 76 -0.22 -12.34 -16.35
N PRO A 77 -1.47 -12.83 -16.21
CA PRO A 77 -1.99 -13.93 -17.01
C PRO A 77 -1.86 -13.65 -18.52
N GLU A 78 -1.69 -14.69 -19.33
CA GLU A 78 -1.46 -14.56 -20.78
C GLU A 78 -2.70 -14.09 -21.54
N ASP A 79 -3.88 -14.33 -20.99
CA ASP A 79 -5.21 -14.02 -21.52
C ASP A 79 -5.69 -12.60 -21.20
N VAL A 80 -4.97 -11.87 -20.35
CA VAL A 80 -5.31 -10.49 -19.99
C VAL A 80 -4.63 -9.53 -20.95
N GLU A 81 -5.37 -8.66 -21.63
CA GLU A 81 -4.78 -7.66 -22.52
C GLU A 81 -4.13 -6.50 -21.74
N ASP A 82 -4.90 -5.86 -20.84
CA ASP A 82 -4.42 -4.71 -20.07
C ASP A 82 -3.85 -5.12 -18.70
N GLU A 83 -2.52 -5.11 -18.63
CA GLU A 83 -1.77 -5.37 -17.40
C GLU A 83 -2.11 -4.41 -16.26
N ASP A 84 -2.30 -3.12 -16.55
CA ASP A 84 -2.46 -2.11 -15.51
C ASP A 84 -3.85 -2.19 -14.90
N ALA A 85 -4.89 -2.41 -15.71
CA ALA A 85 -6.25 -2.65 -15.24
C ALA A 85 -6.36 -3.93 -14.39
N TRP A 86 -5.77 -5.05 -14.84
CA TRP A 86 -5.74 -6.29 -14.09
C TRP A 86 -5.01 -6.14 -12.75
N ARG A 87 -3.82 -5.54 -12.76
CA ARG A 87 -3.05 -5.32 -11.52
C ARG A 87 -3.78 -4.39 -10.56
N ALA A 88 -4.46 -3.36 -11.07
CA ALA A 88 -5.29 -2.50 -10.22
C ALA A 88 -6.43 -3.28 -9.57
N GLY A 89 -7.05 -4.22 -10.28
CA GLY A 89 -8.07 -5.13 -9.75
C GLY A 89 -7.54 -6.05 -8.64
N GLU A 90 -6.38 -6.68 -8.85
CA GLU A 90 -5.74 -7.53 -7.84
C GLU A 90 -5.39 -6.74 -6.57
N ILE A 91 -4.76 -5.57 -6.73
CA ILE A 91 -4.42 -4.71 -5.60
C ILE A 91 -5.69 -4.24 -4.88
N ALA A 92 -6.71 -3.79 -5.61
CA ALA A 92 -7.97 -3.36 -5.00
C ALA A 92 -8.61 -4.48 -4.19
N THR A 93 -8.67 -5.71 -4.72
CA THR A 93 -9.23 -6.87 -4.04
C THR A 93 -8.51 -7.16 -2.72
N VAL A 94 -7.17 -7.12 -2.69
CA VAL A 94 -6.41 -7.34 -1.46
C VAL A 94 -6.63 -6.22 -0.45
N VAL A 95 -6.68 -4.97 -0.90
CA VAL A 95 -6.88 -3.80 -0.03
C VAL A 95 -8.31 -3.76 0.52
N ASP A 96 -9.31 -4.10 -0.27
CA ASP A 96 -10.70 -4.16 0.17
C ASP A 96 -10.86 -5.26 1.23
N ALA A 97 -10.22 -6.42 1.05
CA ALA A 97 -10.19 -7.48 2.05
C ALA A 97 -9.41 -7.10 3.34
N LEU A 98 -8.48 -6.15 3.26
CA LEU A 98 -7.76 -5.64 4.43
C LEU A 98 -8.69 -4.83 5.35
N THR A 99 -9.61 -4.07 4.76
CA THR A 99 -10.50 -3.11 5.44
C THR A 99 -11.96 -3.56 5.53
N ALA A 100 -12.29 -4.74 5.01
CA ALA A 100 -13.62 -5.32 5.07
C ALA A 100 -14.06 -5.55 6.53
N GLU A 101 -15.36 -5.66 6.76
CA GLU A 101 -15.90 -6.02 8.07
C GLU A 101 -15.36 -7.39 8.50
N GLY A 102 -14.81 -7.45 9.71
CA GLY A 102 -14.12 -8.64 10.21
C GLY A 102 -12.76 -8.90 9.60
N GLY A 103 -12.22 -8.00 8.76
CA GLY A 103 -10.87 -8.07 8.21
C GLY A 103 -9.77 -7.69 9.21
N PRO A 104 -8.48 -7.80 8.83
CA PRO A 104 -7.34 -7.53 9.71
C PRO A 104 -7.26 -6.09 10.24
N ILE A 105 -7.85 -5.11 9.54
CA ILE A 105 -7.82 -3.71 9.95
C ILE A 105 -9.24 -3.18 10.15
N ASP A 106 -9.58 -2.96 11.40
CA ASP A 106 -10.78 -2.21 11.78
C ASP A 106 -10.51 -0.70 11.66
N THR A 107 -10.97 -0.11 10.56
CA THR A 107 -10.79 1.32 10.27
C THR A 107 -11.53 2.22 11.28
N ALA A 108 -12.63 1.77 11.87
CA ALA A 108 -13.37 2.52 12.87
C ALA A 108 -12.62 2.52 14.21
N LYS A 109 -12.10 1.36 14.64
CA LYS A 109 -11.24 1.25 15.83
C LYS A 109 -9.97 2.10 15.69
N LEU A 110 -9.31 2.06 14.54
CA LEU A 110 -8.15 2.94 14.28
C LEU A 110 -8.54 4.42 14.35
N ALA A 111 -9.67 4.81 13.76
CA ALA A 111 -10.12 6.20 13.78
C ALA A 111 -10.42 6.67 15.21
N GLN A 112 -11.01 5.81 16.04
CA GLN A 112 -11.23 6.08 17.47
C GLN A 112 -9.90 6.19 18.23
N TYR A 113 -8.96 5.27 17.99
CA TYR A 113 -7.66 5.25 18.68
C TYR A 113 -6.83 6.49 18.40
N PHE A 114 -6.78 6.95 17.15
CA PHE A 114 -6.06 8.17 16.78
C PHE A 114 -6.90 9.47 16.95
N GLY A 115 -8.14 9.36 17.44
CA GLY A 115 -9.13 10.44 17.56
C GLY A 115 -9.76 10.66 18.95
N CYS A 116 -9.35 9.91 19.97
CA CYS A 116 -9.59 10.22 21.39
C CYS A 116 -8.25 10.16 22.14
N ASN A 117 -7.76 11.33 22.52
CA ASN A 117 -6.64 11.60 23.43
C ASN A 117 -6.17 10.38 24.26
N SER A 118 -5.20 9.60 23.76
CA SER A 118 -4.42 8.73 24.64
C SER A 118 -3.34 9.63 25.23
N SER A 119 -3.58 10.04 26.47
CA SER A 119 -2.66 10.82 27.31
C SER A 119 -1.22 10.48 27.00
N ALA A 120 -0.43 11.53 26.78
CA ALA A 120 1.02 11.48 26.87
C ALA A 120 1.41 10.57 28.04
N ILE A 121 1.85 9.35 27.73
CA ILE A 121 2.80 8.68 28.59
C ILE A 121 4.07 9.44 28.24
N ASP A 122 4.37 10.44 29.09
CA ASP A 122 5.65 11.13 29.07
C ASP A 122 6.74 10.07 28.88
N GLU A 123 7.58 10.26 27.87
CA GLU A 123 8.59 9.27 27.44
C GLU A 123 9.73 9.10 28.49
N ASP A 124 9.58 9.69 29.67
CA ASP A 124 10.63 9.89 30.67
C ASP A 124 10.41 9.17 32.03
N GLU A 125 9.36 8.36 32.20
CA GLU A 125 9.24 7.49 33.39
C GLU A 125 9.53 6.02 33.08
N GLU A 126 10.75 5.60 33.45
CA GLU A 126 11.25 4.22 33.46
C GLU A 126 10.56 3.35 34.52
N GLU A 127 9.22 3.19 34.47
CA GLU A 127 8.53 2.14 35.23
C GLU A 127 8.09 1.00 34.32
N ASP A 128 8.85 -0.10 34.41
CA ASP A 128 8.76 -1.34 33.64
C ASP A 128 7.56 -2.22 34.08
N SER A 129 6.42 -1.59 34.36
CA SER A 129 5.19 -2.26 34.76
C SER A 129 4.59 -3.06 33.59
N GLU A 130 3.91 -4.16 33.90
CA GLU A 130 3.14 -4.96 32.94
C GLU A 130 2.13 -4.12 32.13
N GLU A 131 1.54 -3.08 32.75
CA GLU A 131 0.59 -2.18 32.09
C GLU A 131 1.29 -1.27 31.07
N THR A 132 2.47 -0.73 31.41
CA THR A 132 3.27 0.09 30.49
C THR A 132 3.72 -0.73 29.27
N LYS A 133 4.06 -2.01 29.47
CA LYS A 133 4.42 -2.93 28.37
C LYS A 133 3.25 -3.20 27.43
N LYS A 134 2.08 -3.54 27.98
CA LYS A 134 0.85 -3.77 27.18
C LYS A 134 0.41 -2.53 26.42
N ALA A 135 0.51 -1.34 27.02
CA ALA A 135 0.20 -0.07 26.36
C ALA A 135 1.16 0.22 25.20
N LYS A 136 2.47 -0.01 25.39
CA LYS A 136 3.48 0.13 24.33
C LYS A 136 3.26 -0.85 23.18
N GLU A 137 2.89 -2.10 23.49
CA GLU A 137 2.57 -3.12 22.48
C GLU A 137 1.33 -2.73 21.66
N LEU A 138 0.25 -2.30 22.33
CA LEU A 138 -0.97 -1.84 21.66
C LEU A 138 -0.68 -0.63 20.75
N LYS A 139 0.09 0.35 21.22
CA LYS A 139 0.50 1.51 20.41
C LYS A 139 1.25 1.06 19.17
N LYS A 140 2.21 0.14 19.32
CA LYS A 140 2.99 -0.41 18.20
C LYS A 140 2.09 -1.15 17.20
N GLU A 141 1.12 -1.91 17.68
CA GLU A 141 0.15 -2.62 16.84
C GLU A 141 -0.73 -1.63 16.06
N MET A 142 -1.34 -0.65 16.73
CA MET A 142 -2.19 0.37 16.09
C MET A 142 -1.40 1.22 15.08
N ASP A 143 -0.15 1.57 15.40
CA ASP A 143 0.75 2.28 14.48
C ASP A 143 1.10 1.44 13.25
N ASP A 144 1.37 0.13 13.41
CA ASP A 144 1.64 -0.77 12.29
C ASP A 144 0.40 -0.95 11.40
N GLN A 145 -0.78 -1.13 12.01
CA GLN A 145 -2.04 -1.18 11.28
C GLN A 145 -2.29 0.12 10.50
N ARG A 146 -2.13 1.29 11.13
CA ARG A 146 -2.28 2.59 10.45
C ARG A 146 -1.29 2.78 9.31
N LYS A 147 -0.01 2.44 9.51
CA LYS A 147 1.01 2.51 8.45
C LYS A 147 0.67 1.59 7.28
N THR A 148 0.23 0.37 7.59
CA THR A 148 -0.18 -0.62 6.59
C THR A 148 -1.39 -0.13 5.80
N LEU A 149 -2.41 0.38 6.48
CA LEU A 149 -3.61 0.94 5.88
C LEU A 149 -3.26 2.08 4.91
N ARG A 150 -2.45 3.04 5.34
CA ARG A 150 -2.01 4.18 4.52
C ARG A 150 -1.28 3.74 3.26
N SER A 151 -0.31 2.82 3.41
CA SER A 151 0.43 2.26 2.27
C SER A 151 -0.49 1.49 1.32
N ALA A 152 -1.40 0.67 1.86
CA ALA A 152 -2.36 -0.11 1.09
C ALA A 152 -3.32 0.78 0.28
N LEU A 153 -3.94 1.79 0.91
CA LEU A 153 -4.82 2.74 0.24
C LEU A 153 -4.08 3.56 -0.83
N TYR A 154 -2.85 4.00 -0.54
CA TYR A 154 -2.00 4.65 -1.53
C TYR A 154 -1.74 3.75 -2.75
N LYS A 155 -1.38 2.48 -2.52
CA LYS A 155 -1.12 1.51 -3.59
C LYS A 155 -2.37 1.24 -4.43
N LYS A 156 -3.54 1.08 -3.80
CA LYS A 156 -4.84 0.94 -4.49
C LYS A 156 -5.11 2.14 -5.38
N ALA A 157 -5.05 3.35 -4.82
CA ALA A 157 -5.31 4.58 -5.56
C ALA A 157 -4.29 4.81 -6.69
N SER A 158 -3.00 4.53 -6.45
CA SER A 158 -1.94 4.65 -7.45
C SER A 158 -2.11 3.67 -8.61
N ALA A 159 -2.46 2.41 -8.34
CA ALA A 159 -2.70 1.42 -9.39
C ALA A 159 -3.93 1.78 -10.23
N LEU A 160 -5.05 2.18 -9.59
CA LEU A 160 -6.26 2.63 -10.27
C LEU A 160 -6.01 3.92 -11.07
N GLY A 161 -5.24 4.87 -10.53
CA GLY A 161 -4.86 6.10 -11.23
C GLY A 161 -4.04 5.81 -12.48
N LYS A 162 -3.10 4.87 -12.42
CA LYS A 162 -2.32 4.44 -13.58
C LYS A 162 -3.21 3.79 -14.66
N ALA A 163 -4.08 2.86 -14.26
CA ALA A 163 -5.02 2.21 -15.18
C ALA A 163 -5.96 3.23 -15.85
N PHE A 164 -6.51 4.17 -15.08
CA PHE A 164 -7.35 5.25 -15.60
C PHE A 164 -6.61 6.13 -16.60
N MET A 165 -5.39 6.59 -16.28
CA MET A 165 -4.62 7.45 -17.18
C MET A 165 -4.28 6.74 -18.50
N LYS A 166 -3.88 5.47 -18.42
CA LYS A 166 -3.61 4.66 -19.62
C LYS A 166 -4.85 4.54 -20.49
N LEU A 167 -5.99 4.16 -19.90
CA LEU A 167 -7.26 4.03 -20.62
C LEU A 167 -7.68 5.36 -21.26
N LYS A 168 -7.59 6.47 -20.53
CA LYS A 168 -7.89 7.82 -21.03
C LYS A 168 -7.00 8.25 -22.20
N SER A 169 -5.74 7.82 -22.20
CA SER A 169 -4.78 8.11 -23.28
C SER A 169 -4.89 7.18 -24.50
N THR A 170 -5.66 6.10 -24.39
CA THR A 170 -5.80 5.10 -25.46
C THR A 170 -6.86 5.55 -26.45
N GLU A 171 -6.45 5.72 -27.71
CA GLU A 171 -7.36 6.08 -28.78
C GLU A 171 -8.38 4.95 -29.02
N GLY A 172 -9.67 5.30 -29.11
CA GLY A 172 -10.75 4.33 -29.32
C GLY A 172 -11.28 3.66 -28.05
N SER A 173 -10.80 4.02 -26.86
CA SER A 173 -11.44 3.61 -25.61
C SER A 173 -12.88 4.13 -25.52
N ALA A 174 -13.81 3.27 -25.09
CA ALA A 174 -15.20 3.67 -24.93
C ALA A 174 -15.35 4.65 -23.75
N ASP A 175 -16.09 5.73 -23.95
CA ASP A 175 -16.31 6.77 -22.93
C ASP A 175 -16.85 6.18 -21.61
N ALA A 176 -17.73 5.17 -21.70
CA ALA A 176 -18.29 4.48 -20.55
C ALA A 176 -17.21 3.76 -19.71
N ASP A 177 -16.21 3.16 -20.35
CA ASP A 177 -15.11 2.47 -19.64
C ASP A 177 -14.18 3.48 -18.97
N VAL A 178 -13.92 4.61 -19.63
CA VAL A 178 -13.13 5.72 -19.07
C VAL A 178 -13.83 6.33 -17.87
N GLU A 179 -15.15 6.54 -17.94
CA GLU A 179 -15.95 7.05 -16.83
C GLU A 179 -15.97 6.08 -15.64
N ALA A 180 -16.21 4.79 -15.88
CA ALA A 180 -16.17 3.78 -14.83
C ALA A 180 -14.78 3.67 -14.16
N ALA A 181 -13.70 3.76 -14.93
CA ALA A 181 -12.34 3.79 -14.39
C ALA A 181 -12.08 5.07 -13.57
N ASN A 182 -12.59 6.21 -14.03
CA ASN A 182 -12.50 7.48 -13.32
C ASN A 182 -13.21 7.41 -11.97
N GLU A 183 -14.44 6.87 -11.92
CA GLU A 183 -15.21 6.73 -10.68
C GLU A 183 -14.49 5.85 -9.65
N LYS A 184 -13.96 4.70 -10.09
CA LYS A 184 -13.17 3.80 -9.22
C LYS A 184 -11.94 4.51 -8.67
N PHE A 185 -11.19 5.22 -9.52
CA PHE A 185 -10.01 5.97 -9.12
C PHE A 185 -10.34 7.11 -8.14
N VAL A 186 -11.35 7.93 -8.45
CA VAL A 186 -11.77 9.05 -7.60
C VAL A 186 -12.27 8.55 -6.24
N THR A 187 -12.97 7.42 -6.21
CA THR A 187 -13.43 6.77 -4.96
C THR A 187 -12.24 6.29 -4.13
N ALA A 188 -11.30 5.57 -4.73
CA ALA A 188 -10.07 5.15 -4.03
C ALA A 188 -9.26 6.35 -3.52
N MET A 189 -9.23 7.47 -4.24
CA MET A 189 -8.60 8.70 -3.78
C MET A 189 -9.33 9.36 -2.60
N LYS A 190 -10.67 9.29 -2.54
CA LYS A 190 -11.43 9.75 -1.38
C LYS A 190 -11.09 8.92 -0.15
N GLU A 191 -11.09 7.60 -0.27
CA GLU A 191 -10.69 6.67 0.80
C GLU A 191 -9.26 6.94 1.28
N CYS A 192 -8.32 7.05 0.34
CA CYS A 192 -6.92 7.35 0.64
C CYS A 192 -6.75 8.67 1.40
N LYS A 193 -7.45 9.73 0.97
CA LYS A 193 -7.37 11.07 1.60
C LYS A 193 -7.96 11.15 3.01
N VAL A 194 -8.78 10.19 3.44
CA VAL A 194 -9.20 10.09 4.84
C VAL A 194 -8.00 9.82 5.75
N TRP A 195 -7.02 9.06 5.26
CA TRP A 195 -5.90 8.57 6.07
C TRP A 195 -4.55 9.20 5.71
N VAL A 196 -4.41 9.70 4.48
CA VAL A 196 -3.17 10.25 3.89
C VAL A 196 -3.44 11.68 3.42
N SER A 197 -3.07 12.65 4.25
CA SER A 197 -3.21 14.09 3.98
C SER A 197 -2.15 14.62 3.01
N GLY A 198 -1.00 13.95 2.96
CA GLY A 198 0.13 14.27 2.10
C GLY A 198 1.23 13.23 2.19
N ALA A 199 2.33 13.48 1.48
CA ALA A 199 3.47 12.55 1.43
C ALA A 199 4.06 12.23 2.82
N SER A 200 4.03 13.15 3.79
CA SER A 200 4.55 12.93 5.14
C SER A 200 3.85 11.80 5.92
N ASP A 201 2.62 11.44 5.55
CA ASP A 201 1.89 10.35 6.18
C ASP A 201 2.33 8.95 5.69
N LEU A 202 3.08 8.89 4.59
CA LEU A 202 3.56 7.64 3.98
C LEU A 202 4.94 7.30 4.51
N SER A 203 5.20 6.01 4.75
CA SER A 203 6.47 5.55 5.30
C SER A 203 7.52 5.25 4.23
N GLY A 204 7.12 4.83 3.03
CA GLY A 204 8.07 4.48 1.96
C GLY A 204 8.48 5.67 1.12
N ASP A 205 9.77 5.89 0.91
CA ASP A 205 10.25 7.03 0.11
C ASP A 205 9.75 7.00 -1.34
N GLU A 206 9.65 5.82 -1.95
CA GLU A 206 9.01 5.68 -3.28
C GLU A 206 7.53 6.08 -3.29
N GLU A 207 6.82 5.87 -2.18
CA GLU A 207 5.41 6.26 -2.04
C GLU A 207 5.28 7.78 -1.84
N LYS A 208 6.16 8.37 -1.02
CA LYS A 208 6.24 9.83 -0.82
C LYS A 208 6.50 10.55 -2.14
N GLU A 209 7.48 10.07 -2.91
CA GLU A 209 7.81 10.61 -4.22
C GLU A 209 6.68 10.41 -5.24
N GLY A 210 6.00 9.26 -5.19
CA GLY A 210 4.89 8.95 -6.09
C GLY A 210 3.58 9.66 -5.75
N TYR A 211 3.40 10.17 -4.52
CA TYR A 211 2.18 10.86 -4.10
C TYR A 211 1.88 12.12 -4.91
N ALA A 212 2.92 12.83 -5.38
CA ALA A 212 2.75 13.98 -6.26
C ALA A 212 2.14 13.60 -7.61
N LEU A 213 2.59 12.48 -8.20
CA LEU A 213 2.02 11.92 -9.43
C LEU A 213 0.57 11.53 -9.22
N LEU A 214 0.28 10.81 -8.13
CA LEU A 214 -1.09 10.41 -7.78
C LEU A 214 -2.03 11.62 -7.61
N SER A 215 -1.55 12.68 -6.96
CA SER A 215 -2.31 13.92 -6.78
C SER A 215 -2.59 14.63 -8.10
N ALA A 216 -1.60 14.68 -9.01
CA ALA A 216 -1.77 15.25 -10.34
C ALA A 216 -2.76 14.45 -11.20
N GLN A 217 -2.73 13.11 -11.12
CA GLN A 217 -3.70 12.25 -11.78
C GLN A 217 -5.13 12.54 -11.30
N LEU A 218 -5.33 12.78 -10.00
CA LEU A 218 -6.63 13.19 -9.45
C LEU A 218 -7.08 14.55 -9.99
N ASP A 219 -6.18 15.51 -10.15
CA ASP A 219 -6.52 16.80 -10.75
C ASP A 219 -6.89 16.65 -12.22
N ILE A 220 -6.22 15.78 -12.98
CA ILE A 220 -6.57 15.44 -14.37
C ILE A 220 -7.95 14.77 -14.44
N ALA A 221 -8.24 13.82 -13.54
CA ALA A 221 -9.55 13.18 -13.40
C ALA A 221 -10.69 14.18 -13.14
N LYS A 222 -10.38 15.28 -12.44
CA LYS A 222 -11.31 16.38 -12.15
C LYS A 222 -11.35 17.47 -13.21
N GLY A 223 -10.68 17.30 -14.36
CA GLY A 223 -10.63 18.30 -15.42
C GLY A 223 -9.79 19.53 -15.07
N LYS A 224 -8.78 19.39 -14.21
CA LYS A 224 -7.88 20.48 -13.76
C LYS A 224 -6.42 20.26 -14.19
N PRO A 225 -6.12 20.12 -15.50
CA PRO A 225 -4.76 19.82 -15.98
C PRO A 225 -3.72 20.91 -15.64
N ALA A 226 -4.13 22.18 -15.55
CA ALA A 226 -3.23 23.26 -15.13
C ALA A 226 -2.80 23.15 -13.66
N ALA A 227 -3.70 22.71 -12.77
CA ALA A 227 -3.39 22.45 -11.37
C ALA A 227 -2.45 21.25 -11.22
N ALA A 228 -2.72 20.17 -11.99
CA ALA A 228 -1.84 19.02 -12.08
C ALA A 228 -0.42 19.43 -12.50
N LEU A 229 -0.29 20.23 -13.57
CA LEU A 229 1.01 20.72 -14.06
C LEU A 229 1.74 21.55 -13.00
N ALA A 230 1.04 22.47 -12.32
CA ALA A 230 1.64 23.27 -11.25
C ALA A 230 2.14 22.40 -10.09
N GLY A 231 1.37 21.40 -9.68
CA GLY A 231 1.73 20.44 -8.64
C GLY A 231 2.98 19.62 -9.00
N LEU A 232 3.04 19.07 -10.22
CA LEU A 232 4.19 18.29 -10.69
C LEU A 232 5.46 19.14 -10.80
N ARG A 233 5.37 20.38 -11.31
CA ARG A 233 6.52 21.28 -11.38
C ARG A 233 7.05 21.64 -10.00
N LYS A 234 6.18 21.80 -9.00
CA LYS A 234 6.60 22.00 -7.60
C LYS A 234 7.31 20.74 -7.09
N ALA A 235 6.71 19.57 -7.26
CA ALA A 235 7.31 18.31 -6.83
C ALA A 235 8.69 18.05 -7.45
N LEU A 236 8.89 18.38 -8.73
CA LEU A 236 10.19 18.24 -9.40
C LEU A 236 11.31 19.13 -8.83
N LYS A 237 10.96 20.26 -8.20
CA LYS A 237 11.94 21.11 -7.51
C LYS A 237 12.39 20.50 -6.20
N ASP A 238 11.48 19.84 -5.50
CA ASP A 238 11.71 19.26 -4.18
C ASP A 238 12.26 17.82 -4.28
N MET A 239 12.13 17.18 -5.44
CA MET A 239 12.56 15.79 -5.67
C MET A 239 14.08 15.69 -5.91
N PRO A 240 14.78 14.73 -5.27
CA PRO A 240 16.20 14.49 -5.51
C PRO A 240 16.50 14.18 -6.98
N ALA A 241 17.64 14.65 -7.48
CA ALA A 241 18.04 14.41 -8.86
C ALA A 241 18.23 12.91 -9.18
N SER A 242 18.59 12.10 -8.18
CA SER A 242 18.77 10.66 -8.27
C SER A 242 17.46 9.85 -8.19
N SER A 243 16.32 10.48 -7.95
CA SER A 243 15.04 9.78 -7.83
C SER A 243 14.67 9.10 -9.15
N LYS A 244 14.34 7.80 -9.07
CA LYS A 244 13.81 7.01 -10.19
C LYS A 244 12.45 7.56 -10.66
N LYS A 245 11.68 8.20 -9.78
CA LYS A 245 10.37 8.78 -10.08
C LYS A 245 10.48 10.11 -10.83
N ARG A 246 11.61 10.81 -10.75
CA ARG A 246 11.81 12.10 -11.42
C ARG A 246 11.61 11.99 -12.94
N LYS A 247 12.11 10.92 -13.55
CA LYS A 247 11.92 10.64 -14.98
C LYS A 247 10.44 10.52 -15.34
N GLU A 248 9.66 9.84 -14.49
CA GLU A 248 8.23 9.64 -14.69
C GLU A 248 7.44 10.93 -14.53
N VAL A 249 7.73 11.70 -13.48
CA VAL A 249 7.10 13.01 -13.27
C VAL A 249 7.38 13.95 -14.44
N SER A 250 8.61 13.95 -14.97
CA SER A 250 8.98 14.76 -16.15
C SER A 250 8.20 14.36 -17.40
N ARG A 251 7.96 13.07 -17.64
CA ARG A 251 7.11 12.62 -18.76
C ARG A 251 5.69 13.13 -18.63
N GLN A 252 5.12 13.04 -17.43
CA GLN A 252 3.76 13.52 -17.18
C GLN A 252 3.65 15.05 -17.36
N VAL A 253 4.69 15.81 -17.01
CA VAL A 253 4.78 17.25 -17.29
C VAL A 253 4.76 17.54 -18.79
N ILE A 254 5.53 16.79 -19.58
CA ILE A 254 5.56 16.91 -21.05
C ILE A 254 4.17 16.63 -21.63
N GLU A 255 3.53 15.52 -21.21
CA GLU A 255 2.19 15.15 -21.67
C GLU A 255 1.17 16.27 -21.36
N LEU A 256 1.20 16.82 -20.15
CA LEU A 256 0.31 17.92 -19.77
C LEU A 256 0.56 19.20 -20.57
N TYR A 257 1.80 19.53 -20.91
CA TYR A 257 2.08 20.65 -21.82
C TYR A 257 1.41 20.43 -23.18
N ARG A 258 1.52 19.22 -23.75
CA ARG A 258 0.86 18.88 -25.02
C ARG A 258 -0.65 18.96 -24.92
N THR A 259 -1.25 18.40 -23.86
CA THR A 259 -2.70 18.48 -23.62
C THR A 259 -3.19 19.93 -23.52
N LEU A 260 -2.36 20.84 -23.01
CA LEU A 260 -2.68 22.27 -22.89
C LEU A 260 -2.34 23.07 -24.15
N GLY A 261 -1.88 22.45 -25.23
CA GLY A 261 -1.50 23.11 -26.48
C GLY A 261 -0.18 23.88 -26.41
N LEU A 262 0.68 23.55 -25.44
CA LEU A 262 1.94 24.24 -25.14
C LEU A 262 3.15 23.49 -25.73
N GLU A 263 3.13 23.18 -27.03
CA GLU A 263 4.10 22.26 -27.66
C GLU A 263 5.57 22.71 -27.47
N HIS A 264 5.87 23.99 -27.66
CA HIS A 264 7.21 24.53 -27.45
C HIS A 264 7.72 24.33 -26.00
N TRP A 265 6.83 24.30 -25.00
CA TRP A 265 7.21 23.98 -23.63
C TRP A 265 7.46 22.49 -23.45
N ALA A 266 6.68 21.63 -24.12
CA ALA A 266 6.89 20.19 -24.14
C ALA A 266 8.27 19.86 -24.73
N GLU A 267 8.61 20.40 -25.89
CA GLU A 267 9.91 20.22 -26.55
C GLU A 267 11.08 20.71 -25.68
N ASN A 268 10.96 21.90 -25.07
CA ASN A 268 11.97 22.41 -24.14
C ASN A 268 12.19 21.48 -22.94
N TRP A 269 11.11 20.89 -22.42
CA TRP A 269 11.18 19.96 -21.31
C TRP A 269 11.78 18.61 -21.73
N GLU A 270 11.47 18.13 -22.93
CA GLU A 270 12.10 16.93 -23.51
C GLU A 270 13.61 17.12 -23.67
N ASN A 271 14.06 18.25 -24.21
CA ASN A 271 15.48 18.58 -24.32
C ASN A 271 16.17 18.59 -22.94
N THR A 272 15.52 19.18 -21.94
CA THR A 272 16.00 19.17 -20.55
C THR A 272 16.09 17.74 -20.00
N MET A 273 15.09 16.91 -20.29
CA MET A 273 15.05 15.52 -19.87
C MET A 273 16.15 14.68 -20.54
N PHE A 274 16.43 14.90 -21.82
CA PHE A 274 17.54 14.23 -22.53
C PHE A 274 18.91 14.59 -21.94
N GLN A 275 19.11 15.86 -21.55
CA GLN A 275 20.34 16.29 -20.89
C GLN A 275 20.51 15.67 -19.50
N GLN A 276 19.42 15.54 -18.74
CA GLN A 276 19.43 14.99 -17.38
C GLN A 276 19.47 13.45 -17.34
N PHE A 277 18.89 12.79 -18.33
CA PHE A 277 18.80 11.34 -18.45
C PHE A 277 19.27 10.88 -19.84
N PRO A 278 20.57 11.04 -20.15
CA PRO A 278 21.09 10.69 -21.47
C PRO A 278 20.88 9.20 -21.75
N VAL A 279 20.44 8.89 -22.97
CA VAL A 279 20.36 7.51 -23.44
C VAL A 279 21.78 7.05 -23.75
N THR A 280 22.46 6.43 -22.79
CA THR A 280 23.77 5.81 -23.05
C THR A 280 23.56 4.52 -23.83
N SER A 281 23.40 4.62 -25.14
CA SER A 281 23.60 3.48 -26.04
C SER A 281 25.10 3.29 -26.24
N GLN A 282 25.75 2.58 -25.32
CA GLN A 282 27.02 1.89 -25.58
C GLN A 282 26.83 0.41 -25.25
N THR A 283 26.13 -0.28 -26.14
CA THR A 283 26.48 -1.67 -26.46
C THR A 283 27.60 -1.60 -27.50
N LEU A 284 28.83 -1.76 -27.03
CA LEU A 284 29.95 -2.25 -27.84
C LEU A 284 30.05 -3.76 -27.62
#